data_AF-A0A923DD13-F1
#
_entry.id   AF-A0A923DD13-F1
#
_cell.length_a   1.000
_cell.length_b   1.000
_cell.length_c   1.000
_cell.angle_alpha   90.00
_cell.angle_beta   90.00
_cell.angle_gamma   90.00
#
_symmetry.space_group_name_H-M   'P 1'
#
loop_
_entity.id
_entity.type
_entity.pdbx_description
1 polymer ?
#
loop_
_entity_poly.entity_id
_entity_poly.type
_entity_poly.pdbx_seq_one_letter_code
_entity_poly.pdbx_strand_id
1 'polypeptide(L)'
;MPFASANGIEINIINPSTVGSRIKHSPYFGRNGIGLKYFELLKREQRNQMKKFRTIQIGANLYSLFADEMKSARYRKHYSDASFRDKLKRVAKVSGMKVVYLAILLHYMMKSDDVPLKAKLILSAALGYFILPIDFIPDIAPLLGFTDDLGVLLLIIRQMAVYITPEIRKQAREHVRKWFGETENAELDLLDKEYLLK
;
A
#
# COMPACT_ATOMS: atom_id res chain seq x y z
N MET A 1 14.11 -30.29 -22.40
CA MET A 1 14.03 -29.61 -23.72
C MET A 1 13.71 -30.68 -24.75
N PRO A 2 12.74 -30.42 -25.65
CA PRO A 2 13.00 -29.58 -26.82
C PRO A 2 11.93 -28.51 -27.07
N PHE A 3 12.37 -27.37 -27.61
CA PHE A 3 11.53 -26.36 -28.24
C PHE A 3 11.61 -26.57 -29.76
N ALA A 4 10.46 -26.64 -30.42
CA ALA A 4 10.36 -26.70 -31.86
C ALA A 4 10.65 -25.33 -32.47
N SER A 5 11.49 -25.34 -33.50
CA SER A 5 11.92 -24.20 -34.30
C SER A 5 10.84 -23.77 -35.28
N ALA A 6 10.52 -22.48 -35.29
CA ALA A 6 9.94 -21.80 -36.43
C ALA A 6 10.46 -20.35 -36.47
N ASN A 7 11.16 -20.02 -37.55
CA ASN A 7 11.46 -18.65 -38.00
C ASN A 7 12.51 -17.83 -37.23
N GLY A 8 13.71 -18.39 -37.04
CA GLY A 8 14.97 -17.66 -37.24
C GLY A 8 15.28 -16.42 -36.38
N ILE A 9 14.48 -16.12 -35.36
CA ILE A 9 14.75 -15.06 -34.39
C ILE A 9 14.95 -15.75 -33.04
N GLU A 10 16.21 -16.02 -32.68
CA GLU A 10 16.56 -16.33 -31.29
C GLU A 10 16.25 -15.12 -30.43
N ILE A 11 15.05 -15.09 -29.85
CA ILE A 11 14.76 -14.20 -28.74
C ILE A 11 15.47 -14.82 -27.53
N ASN A 12 16.76 -14.51 -27.40
CA ASN A 12 17.51 -14.76 -26.19
C ASN A 12 16.82 -13.96 -25.07
N ILE A 13 15.93 -14.62 -24.32
CA ILE A 13 15.36 -14.06 -23.10
C ILE A 13 16.53 -14.01 -22.12
N ILE A 14 17.27 -12.90 -22.14
CA ILE A 14 18.37 -12.67 -21.22
C ILE A 14 17.77 -12.79 -19.81
N ASN A 15 18.26 -13.76 -19.05
CA ASN A 15 17.85 -13.98 -17.67
C ASN A 15 17.90 -12.62 -16.92
N PRO A 16 16.80 -12.12 -16.33
CA PRO A 16 16.74 -10.79 -15.74
C PRO A 16 17.83 -10.52 -14.69
N SER A 17 18.29 -11.58 -14.00
CA SER A 17 19.37 -11.52 -13.03
C SER A 17 20.75 -11.19 -13.65
N THR A 18 20.98 -11.50 -14.92
CA THR A 18 22.26 -11.28 -15.62
C THR A 18 22.37 -9.92 -16.30
N VAL A 19 21.24 -9.26 -16.58
CA VAL A 19 21.20 -7.90 -17.15
C VAL A 19 21.69 -6.88 -16.11
N GLY A 20 21.21 -7.00 -14.87
CA GLY A 20 21.56 -6.07 -13.79
C GLY A 20 23.02 -6.15 -13.34
N SER A 21 23.62 -7.34 -13.39
CA SER A 21 25.03 -7.54 -13.02
C SER A 21 25.99 -7.02 -14.09
N ARG A 22 25.68 -7.17 -15.38
CA ARG A 22 26.52 -6.68 -16.49
C ARG A 22 26.56 -5.16 -16.61
N ILE A 23 25.47 -4.47 -16.31
CA ILE A 23 25.39 -2.99 -16.46
C ILE A 23 26.25 -2.28 -15.41
N LYS A 24 26.34 -2.82 -14.18
CA LYS A 24 27.16 -2.25 -13.10
C LYS A 24 28.67 -2.28 -13.38
N HIS A 25 29.11 -3.16 -14.29
CA HIS A 25 30.51 -3.31 -14.69
C HIS A 25 30.83 -2.55 -15.99
N SER A 26 29.89 -1.79 -16.55
CA SER A 26 30.11 -1.00 -17.75
C SER A 26 31.01 0.21 -17.45
N PRO A 27 32.04 0.50 -18.26
CA PRO A 27 32.95 1.65 -18.06
C PRO A 27 32.27 3.02 -18.16
N TYR A 28 30.99 3.07 -18.56
CA TYR A 28 30.15 4.26 -18.61
C TYR A 28 29.26 4.43 -17.35
N PHE A 29 29.25 3.44 -16.45
CA PHE A 29 28.51 3.47 -15.20
C PHE A 29 29.27 4.32 -14.17
N GLY A 30 29.03 5.63 -14.17
CA GLY A 30 29.52 6.53 -13.11
C GLY A 30 30.11 7.86 -13.57
N ARG A 31 30.37 8.07 -14.87
CA ARG A 31 31.10 9.28 -15.29
C ARG A 31 30.31 10.59 -15.21
N ASN A 32 28.97 10.62 -15.27
CA ASN A 32 28.18 11.87 -15.30
C ASN A 32 26.69 11.71 -14.88
N GLY A 33 26.33 10.73 -14.03
CA GLY A 33 24.93 10.49 -13.60
C GLY A 33 23.98 9.91 -14.68
N ILE A 34 24.32 10.04 -15.95
CA ILE A 34 23.58 9.48 -17.10
C ILE A 34 23.45 7.95 -16.97
N GLY A 35 24.53 7.25 -16.60
CA GLY A 35 24.51 5.79 -16.40
C GLY A 35 23.53 5.33 -15.31
N LEU A 36 23.35 6.12 -14.24
CA LEU A 36 22.35 5.85 -13.20
C LEU A 36 20.92 6.05 -13.73
N LYS A 37 20.68 7.09 -14.54
CA LYS A 37 19.38 7.32 -15.19
C LYS A 37 19.01 6.18 -16.13
N TYR A 38 19.94 5.72 -16.97
CA TYR A 38 19.73 4.56 -17.84
C TYR A 38 19.46 3.28 -17.04
N PHE A 39 20.19 3.06 -15.95
CA PHE A 39 19.98 1.91 -15.09
C PHE A 39 18.59 1.91 -14.41
N GLU A 40 18.14 3.08 -13.94
CA GLU A 40 16.80 3.22 -13.37
C GLU A 40 15.69 3.08 -14.44
N LEU A 41 15.91 3.56 -15.67
CA LEU A 41 15.00 3.33 -16.80
C LEU A 41 14.88 1.84 -17.11
N LEU A 42 15.99 1.10 -17.16
CA LEU A 42 15.97 -0.35 -17.41
C LEU A 42 15.28 -1.12 -16.27
N LYS A 43 15.50 -0.74 -15.00
CA LYS A 43 14.76 -1.31 -13.87
C LYS A 43 13.26 -1.02 -13.95
N ARG A 44 12.87 0.20 -14.35
CA ARG A 44 11.46 0.58 -14.54
C ARG A 44 10.84 -0.27 -15.64
N GLU A 45 11.50 -0.41 -16.78
CA GLU A 45 11.01 -1.21 -17.91
C GLU A 45 10.85 -2.69 -17.52
N GLN A 46 11.85 -3.28 -16.87
CA GLN A 46 11.73 -4.65 -16.36
C GLN A 46 10.59 -4.82 -15.36
N ARG A 47 10.42 -3.88 -14.41
CA ARG A 47 9.28 -3.92 -13.48
C ARG A 47 7.95 -3.85 -14.21
N ASN A 48 7.83 -3.03 -15.25
CA ASN A 48 6.62 -2.90 -16.05
C ASN A 48 6.33 -4.18 -16.84
N GLN A 49 7.35 -4.79 -17.45
CA GLN A 49 7.22 -6.10 -18.11
C GLN A 49 6.77 -7.19 -17.12
N MET A 50 7.37 -7.23 -15.93
CA MET A 50 6.97 -8.17 -14.88
C MET A 50 5.54 -7.94 -14.38
N LYS A 51 5.10 -6.67 -14.25
CA LYS A 51 3.70 -6.35 -13.94
C LYS A 51 2.75 -6.88 -15.02
N LYS A 52 3.06 -6.65 -16.30
CA LYS A 52 2.28 -7.14 -17.44
C LYS A 52 2.18 -8.66 -17.46
N PHE A 53 3.29 -9.37 -17.22
CA PHE A 53 3.31 -10.83 -17.14
C PHE A 53 2.46 -11.36 -15.98
N ARG A 54 2.54 -10.75 -14.79
CA ARG A 54 1.69 -11.13 -13.64
C ARG A 54 0.21 -10.97 -13.94
N THR A 55 -0.19 -9.89 -14.60
CA THR A 55 -1.60 -9.66 -15.00
C THR A 55 -2.09 -10.77 -15.93
N ILE A 56 -1.28 -11.16 -16.91
CA ILE A 56 -1.61 -12.27 -17.84
C ILE A 56 -1.73 -13.59 -17.07
N GLN A 57 -0.82 -13.86 -16.13
CA GLN A 57 -0.86 -15.08 -15.31
C GLN A 57 -2.12 -15.15 -14.44
N ILE A 58 -2.55 -14.03 -13.85
CA ILE A 58 -3.79 -13.98 -13.06
C ILE A 58 -4.99 -14.33 -13.94
N GLY A 59 -5.08 -13.75 -15.13
CA GLY A 59 -6.14 -14.06 -16.09
C GLY A 59 -6.16 -15.54 -16.50
N ALA A 60 -4.98 -16.10 -16.80
CA ALA A 60 -4.84 -17.53 -17.14
C ALA A 60 -5.25 -18.44 -15.97
N ASN A 61 -4.86 -18.11 -14.74
CA ASN A 61 -5.25 -18.86 -13.54
C ASN A 61 -6.78 -18.82 -13.33
N LEU A 62 -7.40 -17.65 -13.46
CA LEU A 62 -8.86 -17.51 -13.36
C LEU A 62 -9.57 -18.31 -14.46
N TYR A 63 -9.13 -18.19 -15.71
CA TYR A 63 -9.70 -18.96 -16.81
C TYR A 63 -9.61 -20.47 -16.54
N SER A 64 -8.45 -20.95 -16.07
CA SER A 64 -8.27 -22.37 -15.70
C SER A 64 -9.15 -22.83 -14.54
N LEU A 65 -9.53 -21.93 -13.63
CA LEU A 65 -10.42 -22.20 -12.50
C LEU A 65 -11.87 -22.39 -12.97
N PHE A 66 -12.32 -21.54 -13.91
CA PHE A 66 -13.68 -21.57 -14.43
C PHE A 66 -13.89 -22.57 -15.58
N ALA A 67 -12.85 -22.83 -16.38
CA ALA A 67 -12.89 -23.83 -17.45
C ALA A 67 -12.85 -25.28 -16.92
N ASP A 68 -12.35 -25.48 -15.71
CA ASP A 68 -12.30 -26.79 -15.03
C ASP A 68 -13.56 -26.97 -14.18
N GLU A 69 -14.43 -27.88 -14.60
CA GLU A 69 -15.74 -28.13 -13.97
C GLU A 69 -15.60 -28.56 -12.50
N MET A 70 -14.56 -29.33 -12.19
CA MET A 70 -14.29 -29.83 -10.85
C MET A 70 -13.78 -28.71 -9.91
N LYS A 71 -12.92 -27.83 -10.41
CA LYS A 71 -12.43 -26.65 -9.66
C LYS A 71 -13.54 -25.62 -9.46
N SER A 72 -14.32 -25.32 -10.50
CA SER A 72 -15.44 -24.38 -10.41
C SER A 72 -16.55 -24.88 -9.47
N ALA A 73 -16.83 -26.20 -9.45
CA ALA A 73 -17.77 -26.79 -8.49
C ALA A 73 -17.29 -26.65 -7.03
N ARG A 74 -16.00 -26.83 -6.75
CA ARG A 74 -15.43 -26.57 -5.40
C ARG A 74 -15.54 -25.11 -5.00
N TYR A 75 -15.27 -24.18 -5.91
CA TYR A 75 -15.38 -22.74 -5.63
C TYR A 75 -16.82 -22.31 -5.32
N ARG A 76 -17.78 -22.79 -6.11
CA ARG A 76 -19.22 -22.54 -5.90
C ARG A 76 -19.72 -23.04 -4.55
N LYS A 77 -19.11 -24.08 -3.96
CA LYS A 77 -19.47 -24.56 -2.60
C LYS A 77 -19.05 -23.61 -1.48
N HIS A 78 -18.05 -22.75 -1.69
CA HIS A 78 -17.56 -21.81 -0.68
C HIS A 78 -18.13 -20.39 -0.85
N TYR A 79 -18.64 -20.08 -2.04
CA TYR A 79 -19.33 -18.83 -2.31
C TYR A 79 -20.81 -18.92 -1.95
N SER A 80 -21.26 -18.02 -1.09
CA SER A 80 -22.67 -17.75 -0.87
C SER A 80 -22.84 -16.25 -0.61
N ASP A 81 -24.04 -15.71 -0.81
CA ASP A 81 -24.29 -14.30 -0.48
C ASP A 81 -24.02 -14.01 1.00
N ALA A 82 -24.24 -15.00 1.87
CA ALA A 82 -23.91 -14.90 3.28
C ALA A 82 -22.40 -14.77 3.49
N SER A 83 -21.59 -15.68 2.92
CA SER A 83 -20.13 -15.64 3.08
C SER A 83 -19.52 -14.40 2.44
N PHE A 84 -20.08 -13.91 1.33
CA PHE A 84 -19.70 -12.63 0.72
C PHE A 84 -19.99 -11.44 1.64
N ARG A 85 -21.23 -11.33 2.16
CA ARG A 85 -21.61 -10.25 3.09
C ARG A 85 -20.76 -10.27 4.36
N ASP A 86 -20.48 -11.45 4.91
CA ASP A 86 -19.67 -11.59 6.12
C ASP A 86 -18.21 -11.17 5.86
N LYS A 87 -17.67 -11.57 4.70
CA LYS A 87 -16.34 -11.11 4.27
C LYS A 87 -16.31 -9.59 4.09
N LEU A 88 -17.32 -9.01 3.44
CA LEU A 88 -17.41 -7.58 3.20
C LEU A 88 -17.51 -6.78 4.52
N LYS A 89 -18.39 -7.21 5.44
CA LYS A 89 -18.51 -6.61 6.78
C LYS A 89 -17.19 -6.64 7.54
N ARG A 90 -16.48 -7.78 7.50
CA ARG A 90 -15.17 -7.91 8.14
C ARG A 90 -14.15 -6.95 7.54
N VAL A 91 -14.09 -6.88 6.21
CA VAL A 91 -13.17 -5.95 5.52
C VAL A 91 -13.51 -4.50 5.86
N ALA A 92 -14.79 -4.11 5.83
CA ALA A 92 -15.23 -2.76 6.20
C ALA A 92 -14.87 -2.43 7.65
N LYS A 93 -15.09 -3.36 8.59
CA LYS A 93 -14.74 -3.19 10.00
C LYS A 93 -13.24 -2.98 10.18
N VAL A 94 -12.41 -3.86 9.61
CA VAL A 94 -10.94 -3.79 9.73
C VAL A 94 -10.42 -2.50 9.09
N SER A 95 -10.87 -2.17 7.87
CA SER A 95 -10.45 -0.94 7.19
C SER A 95 -10.91 0.31 7.95
N GLY A 96 -12.14 0.34 8.46
CA GLY A 96 -12.64 1.42 9.30
C GLY A 96 -11.83 1.58 10.58
N MET A 97 -11.48 0.47 11.23
CA MET A 97 -10.63 0.46 12.42
C MET A 97 -9.25 1.08 12.12
N LYS A 98 -8.65 0.78 10.96
CA LYS A 98 -7.35 1.35 10.54
C LYS A 98 -7.41 2.87 10.43
N VAL A 99 -8.41 3.38 9.72
CA VAL A 99 -8.62 4.83 9.53
C VAL A 99 -8.84 5.51 10.88
N VAL A 100 -9.72 4.95 11.72
CA VAL A 100 -10.02 5.49 13.05
C VAL A 100 -8.78 5.49 13.94
N TYR A 101 -7.96 4.42 13.92
CA TYR A 101 -6.73 4.36 14.71
C TYR A 101 -5.77 5.50 14.36
N LEU A 102 -5.52 5.73 13.06
CA LEU A 102 -4.64 6.82 12.61
C LEU A 102 -5.19 8.19 13.02
N ALA A 103 -6.49 8.43 12.83
CA ALA A 103 -7.13 9.69 13.25
C ALA A 103 -7.00 9.93 14.77
N ILE A 104 -7.22 8.89 15.58
CA ILE A 104 -7.09 8.97 17.03
C ILE A 104 -5.64 9.22 17.46
N LEU A 105 -4.65 8.63 16.78
CA LEU A 105 -3.23 8.93 17.01
C LEU A 105 -2.92 10.40 16.77
N LEU A 106 -3.37 10.97 15.63
CA LEU A 106 -3.20 12.39 15.34
C LEU A 106 -3.84 13.27 16.43
N HIS A 107 -5.03 12.89 16.90
CA HIS A 107 -5.76 13.62 17.94
C HIS A 107 -5.02 13.62 19.28
N TYR A 108 -4.48 12.49 19.72
CA TYR A 108 -3.72 12.42 20.96
C TYR A 108 -2.37 13.14 20.87
N MET A 109 -1.70 13.09 19.71
CA MET A 109 -0.50 13.92 19.48
C MET A 109 -0.83 15.41 19.58
N MET A 110 -1.94 15.85 18.99
CA MET A 110 -2.35 17.25 19.03
C MET A 110 -2.59 17.75 20.46
N LYS A 111 -3.00 16.86 21.38
CA LYS A 111 -3.21 17.15 22.80
C LYS A 111 -1.95 17.10 23.66
N SER A 112 -0.86 16.50 23.19
CA SER A 112 0.36 16.35 23.98
C SER A 112 1.13 17.67 24.06
N ASP A 113 1.65 18.01 25.25
CA ASP A 113 2.46 19.22 25.47
C ASP A 113 3.85 19.12 24.82
N ASP A 114 4.34 17.90 24.58
CA ASP A 114 5.62 17.64 23.93
C ASP A 114 5.61 17.96 22.42
N VAL A 115 4.43 18.23 21.85
CA VAL A 115 4.26 18.53 20.42
C VAL A 115 4.29 20.04 20.20
N PRO A 116 5.26 20.57 19.42
CA PRO A 116 5.36 22.00 19.16
C PRO A 116 4.12 22.55 18.46
N LEU A 117 3.82 23.84 18.70
CA LEU A 117 2.63 24.50 18.13
C LEU A 117 2.53 24.37 16.60
N LYS A 118 3.65 24.48 15.89
CA LYS A 118 3.68 24.31 14.42
C LYS A 118 3.25 22.90 14.00
N ALA A 119 3.67 21.87 14.73
CA ALA A 119 3.25 20.49 14.47
C ALA A 119 1.77 20.30 14.81
N LYS A 120 1.28 20.89 15.92
CA LYS A 120 -0.15 20.89 16.27
C LYS A 120 -1.01 21.51 15.17
N LEU A 121 -0.58 22.60 14.52
CA LEU A 121 -1.29 23.20 13.38
C LEU A 121 -1.43 22.26 12.17
N ILE A 122 -0.38 21.48 11.88
CA ILE A 122 -0.41 20.49 10.80
C ILE A 122 -1.35 19.33 11.16
N LEU A 123 -1.30 18.86 12.42
CA LEU A 123 -2.20 17.81 12.91
C LEU A 123 -3.67 18.26 12.86
N SER A 124 -3.98 19.50 13.25
CA SER A 124 -5.33 20.03 13.16
C SER A 124 -5.79 20.26 11.73
N ALA A 125 -4.90 20.66 10.81
CA ALA A 125 -5.25 20.71 9.38
C ALA A 125 -5.58 19.32 8.81
N ALA A 126 -4.80 18.30 9.17
CA ALA A 126 -5.04 16.92 8.74
C ALA A 126 -6.35 16.34 9.30
N LEU A 127 -6.63 16.57 10.59
CA LEU A 127 -7.89 16.18 11.21
C LEU A 127 -9.08 16.98 10.69
N GLY A 128 -8.89 18.27 10.43
CA GLY A 128 -9.89 19.13 9.81
C GLY A 128 -10.27 18.63 8.42
N TYR A 129 -9.27 18.29 7.60
CA TYR A 129 -9.48 17.66 6.29
C TYR A 129 -10.24 16.33 6.40
N PHE A 130 -9.93 15.50 7.42
CA PHE A 130 -10.60 14.23 7.65
C PHE A 130 -12.07 14.35 8.10
N ILE A 131 -12.43 15.41 8.82
CA ILE A 131 -13.78 15.60 9.38
C ILE A 131 -14.69 16.39 8.43
N LEU A 132 -14.14 17.39 7.73
CA LEU A 132 -14.94 18.27 6.89
C LEU A 132 -15.35 17.56 5.59
N PRO A 133 -16.64 17.61 5.18
CA PRO A 133 -17.02 17.21 3.84
C PRO A 133 -16.26 18.08 2.83
N ILE A 134 -15.86 17.48 1.70
CA ILE A 134 -15.02 18.01 0.60
C ILE A 134 -15.34 19.44 0.12
N ASP A 135 -16.50 20.00 0.46
CA ASP A 135 -17.00 21.29 -0.04
C ASP A 135 -16.34 22.55 0.55
N PHE A 136 -15.28 22.47 1.35
CA PHE A 136 -14.64 23.64 1.99
C PHE A 136 -13.30 24.09 1.39
N ILE A 137 -12.80 23.46 0.32
CA ILE A 137 -11.58 23.92 -0.37
C ILE A 137 -11.95 24.40 -1.79
N PRO A 138 -12.22 25.71 -1.98
CA PRO A 138 -12.26 26.31 -3.30
C PRO A 138 -10.83 26.30 -3.90
N ASP A 139 -10.69 25.69 -5.08
CA ASP A 139 -9.68 26.02 -6.11
C ASP A 139 -8.17 25.94 -5.77
N ILE A 140 -7.70 24.97 -4.98
CA ILE A 140 -6.24 24.73 -4.82
C ILE A 140 -5.76 23.32 -5.25
N ALA A 141 -6.66 22.47 -5.75
CA ALA A 141 -6.39 21.04 -5.95
C ALA A 141 -6.16 20.51 -7.39
N PRO A 142 -5.66 21.24 -8.42
CA PRO A 142 -5.28 20.59 -9.68
C PRO A 142 -4.14 19.57 -9.54
N LEU A 143 -3.42 19.56 -8.41
CA LEU A 143 -2.27 18.68 -8.15
C LEU A 143 -2.55 17.51 -7.17
N LEU A 144 -3.72 17.49 -6.53
CA LEU A 144 -4.09 16.51 -5.49
C LEU A 144 -5.05 15.43 -6.01
N GLY A 145 -4.97 15.11 -7.31
CA GLY A 145 -5.57 13.87 -7.80
C GLY A 145 -4.84 12.69 -7.16
N PHE A 146 -5.57 11.81 -6.47
CA PHE A 146 -5.18 10.47 -5.97
C PHE A 146 -4.80 10.27 -4.48
N THR A 147 -5.02 11.24 -3.58
CA THR A 147 -4.86 10.99 -2.13
C THR A 147 -6.22 10.75 -1.45
N ASP A 148 -6.67 9.49 -1.41
CA ASP A 148 -7.75 9.04 -0.52
C ASP A 148 -7.45 9.51 0.93
N ASP A 149 -8.45 9.86 1.75
CA ASP A 149 -8.28 10.44 3.11
C ASP A 149 -7.27 9.69 3.99
N LEU A 150 -7.19 8.37 3.80
CA LEU A 150 -6.21 7.50 4.46
C LEU A 150 -4.75 7.87 4.11
N GLY A 151 -4.47 8.25 2.86
CA GLY A 151 -3.16 8.67 2.40
C GLY A 151 -2.67 9.95 3.08
N VAL A 152 -3.58 10.92 3.31
CA VAL A 152 -3.25 12.15 4.06
C VAL A 152 -2.92 11.80 5.52
N LEU A 153 -3.78 11.02 6.19
CA LEU A 153 -3.53 10.58 7.57
C LEU A 153 -2.18 9.85 7.69
N LEU A 154 -1.89 8.94 6.76
CA LEU A 154 -0.63 8.19 6.71
C LEU A 154 0.60 9.08 6.53
N LEU A 155 0.52 10.05 5.62
CA LEU A 155 1.61 10.99 5.37
C LEU A 155 1.94 11.80 6.62
N ILE A 156 0.91 12.28 7.32
CA ILE A 156 1.07 13.09 8.53
C ILE A 156 1.58 12.23 9.70
N ILE A 157 1.08 11.00 9.86
CA ILE A 157 1.61 10.04 10.84
C ILE A 157 3.10 9.81 10.61
N ARG A 158 3.52 9.58 9.36
CA ARG A 158 4.93 9.39 9.02
C ARG A 158 5.76 10.63 9.33
N GLN A 159 5.26 11.82 8.98
CA GLN A 159 5.96 13.08 9.24
C GLN A 159 6.09 13.38 10.74
N MET A 160 5.09 13.00 11.53
CA MET A 160 5.00 13.28 12.96
C MET A 160 5.38 12.09 13.84
N ALA A 161 5.96 11.03 13.27
CA ALA A 161 6.25 9.78 13.98
C ALA A 161 7.12 9.97 15.23
N VAL A 162 8.00 10.98 15.23
CA VAL A 162 8.84 11.35 16.37
C VAL A 162 8.03 11.74 17.62
N TYR A 163 6.80 12.22 17.45
CA TYR A 163 5.91 12.63 18.52
C TYR A 163 5.00 11.51 19.03
N ILE A 164 5.07 10.31 18.43
CA ILE A 164 4.24 9.17 18.85
C ILE A 164 4.91 8.46 20.02
N THR A 165 4.55 8.88 21.23
CA THR A 165 5.03 8.26 22.47
C THR A 165 4.32 6.93 22.73
N PRO A 166 4.92 6.03 23.54
CA PRO A 166 4.24 4.81 23.98
C PRO A 166 2.89 5.07 24.64
N GLU A 167 2.77 6.17 25.38
CA GLU A 167 1.53 6.58 26.05
C GLU A 167 0.44 6.99 25.04
N ILE A 168 0.76 7.84 24.05
CA ILE A 168 -0.18 8.23 22.98
C ILE A 168 -0.69 6.99 22.23
N ARG A 169 0.22 6.07 21.90
CA ARG A 169 -0.12 4.82 21.23
C ARG A 169 -1.04 3.95 22.07
N LYS A 170 -0.76 3.82 23.37
CA LYS A 170 -1.60 3.09 24.31
C LYS A 170 -3.00 3.68 24.39
N GLN A 171 -3.12 4.99 24.56
CA GLN A 171 -4.40 5.71 24.60
C GLN A 171 -5.19 5.50 23.31
N ALA A 172 -4.54 5.57 22.15
CA ALA A 172 -5.18 5.34 20.86
C ALA A 172 -5.71 3.90 20.73
N ARG A 173 -4.91 2.90 21.12
CA ARG A 173 -5.32 1.49 21.10
C ARG A 173 -6.48 1.22 22.05
N GLU A 174 -6.46 1.77 23.25
CA GLU A 174 -7.57 1.64 24.21
C GLU A 174 -8.86 2.25 23.66
N HIS A 175 -8.76 3.40 22.99
CA HIS A 175 -9.92 4.04 22.36
C HIS A 175 -10.50 3.17 21.24
N VAL A 176 -9.64 2.65 20.36
CA VAL A 176 -10.07 1.75 19.28
C VAL A 176 -10.70 0.47 19.84
N ARG A 177 -10.12 -0.12 20.90
CA ARG A 177 -10.70 -1.30 21.56
C ARG A 177 -12.08 -1.04 22.13
N LYS A 178 -12.34 0.15 22.68
CA LYS A 178 -13.68 0.54 23.15
C LYS A 178 -14.72 0.58 22.02
N TRP A 179 -14.31 0.99 20.81
CA TRP A 179 -15.24 1.13 19.68
C TRP A 179 -15.41 -0.15 18.84
N PHE A 180 -14.35 -0.93 18.68
CA PHE A 180 -14.31 -2.09 17.77
C PHE A 180 -14.22 -3.45 18.48
N GLY A 181 -14.07 -3.45 19.81
CA GLY A 181 -13.88 -4.64 20.65
C GLY A 181 -12.43 -5.13 20.71
N GLU A 182 -12.18 -6.22 21.44
CA GLU A 182 -10.83 -6.77 21.64
C GLU A 182 -10.26 -7.52 20.44
N THR A 183 -11.05 -7.74 19.39
CA THR A 183 -10.82 -8.83 18.43
C THR A 183 -9.76 -8.54 17.36
N GLU A 184 -9.01 -7.43 17.41
CA GLU A 184 -8.17 -7.00 16.29
C GLU A 184 -6.78 -6.47 16.71
N ASN A 185 -6.26 -6.90 17.87
CA ASN A 185 -4.90 -6.52 18.34
C ASN A 185 -3.81 -6.83 17.30
N ALA A 186 -3.91 -7.97 16.59
CA ALA A 186 -2.93 -8.34 15.57
C ALA A 186 -2.90 -7.36 14.38
N GLU A 187 -4.04 -6.80 13.97
CA GLU A 187 -4.08 -5.79 12.90
C GLU A 187 -3.48 -4.47 13.39
N LEU A 188 -3.76 -4.05 14.63
CA LEU A 188 -3.13 -2.87 15.23
C LEU A 188 -1.60 -3.05 15.38
N ASP A 189 -1.14 -4.25 15.71
CA ASP A 189 0.28 -4.59 15.76
C ASP A 189 0.93 -4.54 14.37
N LEU A 190 0.22 -4.96 13.32
CA LEU A 190 0.68 -4.82 11.95
C LEU A 190 0.76 -3.35 11.53
N LEU A 191 -0.24 -2.53 11.86
CA LEU A 191 -0.21 -1.09 11.59
C LEU A 191 0.94 -0.39 12.30
N ASP A 192 1.16 -0.73 13.57
CA ASP A 192 2.30 -0.21 14.31
C ASP A 192 3.63 -0.61 13.67
N LYS A 193 3.73 -1.85 13.17
CA LYS A 193 4.92 -2.31 12.46
C LYS A 193 5.11 -1.62 11.12
N GLU A 194 4.02 -1.44 10.38
CA GLU A 194 4.03 -0.88 9.02
C GLU A 194 4.27 0.63 9.03
N TYR A 195 3.75 1.34 10.03
CA TYR A 195 3.71 2.81 10.04
C TYR A 195 4.45 3.45 11.22
N LEU A 196 4.67 2.73 12.33
CA LEU A 196 5.22 3.29 13.58
C LEU A 196 6.55 2.64 14.02
N LEU A 197 7.24 1.91 13.14
CA LEU A 197 8.58 1.38 13.39
C LEU A 197 9.60 1.98 12.40
N LYS A 198 10.65 2.54 13.00
CA LYS A 198 11.93 3.06 12.47
C LYS A 198 12.14 3.02 10.95
#